data_AF-A0A350AWW7-F1
#
_entry.id   AF-A0A350AWW7-F1
#
_cell.length_a   1.000
_cell.length_b   1.000
_cell.length_c   1.000
_cell.angle_alpha   90.00
_cell.angle_beta   90.00
_cell.angle_gamma   90.00
#
_symmetry.space_group_name_H-M   'P 1'
#
loop_
_entity.id
_entity.type
_entity.pdbx_description
1 polymer ?
#
loop_
_entity_poly.entity_id
_entity_poly.type
_entity_poly.pdbx_seq_one_letter_code
_entity_poly.pdbx_strand_id
1 'polypeptide(L)'
;MIDLVKKTMLAGVGLAVVTKDKVLESLDELVEKGKLTKEEAAAMSEKIVEEGKTETDKAKVEASKLFNEMLHRANVVTQDQLDMLIARVTELEGKLHKEFPNND
;
A
#
# COMPACT_ATOMS: atom_id res chain seq x y z
N MET A 1 -5.77 -8.95 -13.84
CA MET A 1 -4.39 -9.13 -13.35
C MET A 1 -4.22 -8.59 -11.93
N ILE A 2 -4.40 -7.29 -11.69
CA ILE A 2 -4.26 -6.66 -10.35
C ILE A 2 -5.15 -7.32 -9.29
N ASP A 3 -6.41 -7.64 -9.62
CA ASP A 3 -7.33 -8.31 -8.68
C ASP A 3 -6.90 -9.72 -8.27
N LEU A 4 -6.25 -10.45 -9.19
CA LEU A 4 -5.76 -11.80 -8.89
C LEU A 4 -4.58 -11.71 -7.92
N VAL A 5 -3.63 -10.81 -8.16
CA VAL A 5 -2.49 -10.57 -7.27
C VAL A 5 -2.96 -10.12 -5.88
N LYS A 6 -3.94 -9.21 -5.82
CA LYS A 6 -4.55 -8.79 -4.54
C LYS A 6 -5.19 -9.95 -3.80
N LYS A 7 -5.99 -10.78 -4.50
CA LYS A 7 -6.62 -11.96 -3.91
C LYS A 7 -5.60 -13.01 -3.45
N THR A 8 -4.53 -13.24 -4.20
CA THR A 8 -3.47 -14.18 -3.83
C THR A 8 -2.61 -13.66 -2.67
N MET A 9 -2.33 -12.34 -2.62
CA MET A 9 -1.69 -11.73 -1.44
C MET A 9 -2.57 -11.85 -0.21
N LEU A 10 -3.87 -11.52 -0.31
CA LEU A 10 -4.82 -11.66 0.79
C LEU A 10 -4.95 -13.11 1.26
N ALA A 11 -4.96 -14.09 0.35
CA ALA A 11 -4.92 -15.50 0.69
C ALA A 11 -3.59 -15.91 1.37
N GLY A 12 -2.48 -15.28 1.01
CA GLY A 12 -1.17 -15.47 1.64
C GLY A 12 -1.06 -14.90 3.05
N VAL A 13 -1.88 -13.91 3.41
CA VAL A 13 -2.03 -13.39 4.78
C VAL A 13 -2.83 -14.37 5.66
N GLY A 14 -3.53 -15.33 5.06
CA GLY A 14 -4.24 -16.42 5.73
C GLY A 14 -5.75 -16.41 5.45
N LEU A 15 -6.42 -17.54 5.74
CA LEU A 15 -7.86 -17.75 5.50
C LEU A 15 -8.79 -16.82 6.32
N ALA A 16 -8.25 -16.04 7.26
CA ALA A 16 -9.01 -15.18 8.15
C ALA A 16 -9.01 -13.70 7.69
N VAL A 17 -9.34 -13.44 6.42
CA VAL A 17 -9.60 -12.06 5.98
C VAL A 17 -10.92 -11.60 6.61
N VAL A 18 -10.81 -10.87 7.72
CA VAL A 18 -11.95 -10.21 8.34
C VAL A 18 -12.33 -8.99 7.49
N THR A 19 -13.45 -9.08 6.79
CA THR A 19 -13.99 -7.97 5.97
C THR A 19 -14.90 -7.07 6.80
N LYS A 20 -15.04 -5.80 6.39
CA LYS A 20 -15.97 -4.87 7.04
C LYS A 20 -17.38 -5.43 7.16
N ASP A 21 -17.88 -6.05 6.08
CA ASP A 21 -19.22 -6.65 6.05
C ASP A 21 -19.37 -7.73 7.11
N LYS A 22 -18.33 -8.55 7.33
CA LYS A 22 -18.38 -9.62 8.33
C LYS A 22 -18.37 -9.08 9.76
N VAL A 23 -17.68 -7.97 9.99
CA VAL A 23 -17.67 -7.26 11.28
C VAL A 23 -19.03 -6.64 11.58
N LEU A 24 -19.65 -6.00 10.59
CA LEU A 24 -20.99 -5.40 10.74
C LEU A 24 -22.04 -6.47 11.04
N GLU A 25 -22.03 -7.58 10.31
CA GLU A 25 -22.92 -8.72 10.57
C GLU A 25 -22.74 -9.29 11.98
N SER A 26 -21.50 -9.36 12.47
CA SER A 26 -21.20 -9.85 13.81
C SER A 26 -21.70 -8.90 14.90
N LEU A 27 -21.64 -7.58 14.67
CA LEU A 27 -22.17 -6.57 15.58
C LEU A 27 -23.70 -6.60 15.60
N ASP A 28 -24.34 -6.73 14.44
CA ASP A 28 -25.80 -6.85 14.34
C ASP A 28 -26.33 -8.10 15.05
N GLU A 29 -25.65 -9.24 14.92
CA GLU A 29 -25.99 -10.46 15.67
C GLU A 29 -25.91 -10.25 17.20
N LEU A 30 -24.95 -9.45 17.67
CA LEU A 30 -24.81 -9.14 19.10
C LEU A 30 -25.92 -8.23 19.59
N VAL A 31 -26.41 -7.33 18.74
CA VAL A 31 -27.59 -6.50 19.01
C VAL A 31 -28.86 -7.35 19.06
N GLU A 32 -29.07 -8.24 18.08
CA GLU A 32 -30.24 -9.14 18.07
C GLU A 32 -30.27 -10.08 19.27
N LYS A 33 -29.09 -10.54 19.73
CA LYS A 33 -28.96 -11.35 20.94
C LYS A 33 -29.13 -10.56 22.25
N GLY A 34 -29.38 -9.24 22.16
CA GLY A 34 -29.53 -8.33 23.31
C GLY A 34 -28.25 -8.13 24.12
N LYS A 35 -27.09 -8.53 23.56
CA LYS A 35 -25.78 -8.38 24.21
C LYS A 35 -25.17 -7.00 24.01
N LEU A 36 -25.71 -6.24 23.06
CA LEU A 36 -25.26 -4.92 22.71
C LEU A 36 -26.47 -4.06 22.33
N THR A 37 -26.46 -2.78 22.68
CA THR A 37 -27.46 -1.83 22.20
C THR A 37 -27.11 -1.34 20.78
N LYS A 38 -28.09 -0.81 20.06
CA LYS A 38 -27.86 -0.22 18.72
C LYS A 38 -26.86 0.94 18.76
N GLU A 39 -26.88 1.73 19.83
CA GLU A 39 -25.95 2.84 20.02
C GLU A 39 -24.52 2.36 20.28
N GLU A 40 -24.34 1.31 21.09
CA GLU A 40 -23.02 0.70 21.30
C GLU A 40 -22.46 0.08 20.01
N ALA A 41 -23.31 -0.53 19.18
CA ALA A 41 -22.88 -1.12 17.91
C ALA A 41 -22.43 -0.04 16.92
N ALA A 42 -23.18 1.06 16.85
CA ALA A 42 -22.85 2.21 16.02
C ALA A 42 -21.50 2.83 16.44
N ALA A 43 -21.32 3.08 17.75
CA ALA A 43 -20.08 3.64 18.29
C ALA A 43 -18.87 2.71 18.06
N MET A 44 -19.08 1.39 18.21
CA MET A 44 -18.02 0.41 18.00
C MET A 44 -17.65 0.27 16.51
N SER A 45 -18.63 0.33 15.61
CA SER A 45 -18.38 0.35 14.16
C SER A 45 -17.59 1.59 13.75
N GLU A 46 -17.96 2.76 14.25
CA GLU A 46 -17.27 4.02 13.95
C GLU A 46 -15.82 3.99 14.44
N LYS A 47 -15.59 3.51 15.66
CA LYS A 47 -14.26 3.30 16.22
C LYS A 47 -13.41 2.32 15.40
N ILE A 48 -13.98 1.19 14.97
CA ILE A 48 -13.30 0.21 14.11
C ILE A 48 -12.92 0.82 12.76
N VAL A 49 -13.79 1.66 12.19
CA VAL A 49 -13.50 2.34 10.93
C VAL A 49 -12.37 3.35 11.08
N GLU A 50 -12.36 4.12 12.17
CA GLU A 50 -11.36 5.15 12.42
C GLU A 50 -9.98 4.57 12.79
N GLU A 51 -9.95 3.61 13.71
CA GLU A 51 -8.72 2.87 14.06
C GLU A 51 -8.22 2.07 12.85
N GLY A 52 -9.13 1.39 12.15
CA GLY A 52 -8.80 0.62 10.95
C GLY A 52 -8.18 1.47 9.84
N LYS A 53 -8.63 2.71 9.65
CA LYS A 53 -8.05 3.64 8.67
C LYS A 53 -6.61 4.01 9.04
N THR A 54 -6.39 4.36 10.30
CA THR A 54 -5.08 4.76 10.82
C THR A 54 -4.06 3.61 10.75
N GLU A 55 -4.47 2.41 11.15
CA GLU A 55 -3.62 1.23 11.09
C GLU A 55 -3.39 0.75 9.64
N THR A 56 -4.37 0.89 8.75
CA THR A 56 -4.20 0.61 7.32
C THR A 56 -3.18 1.54 6.68
N ASP A 57 -3.18 2.83 7.03
CA ASP A 57 -2.21 3.78 6.49
C ASP A 57 -0.78 3.47 6.96
N LYS A 58 -0.58 3.12 8.24
CA LYS A 58 0.73 2.64 8.74
C LYS A 58 1.17 1.36 8.05
N ALA A 59 0.28 0.38 7.97
CA ALA A 59 0.55 -0.90 7.30
C ALA A 59 0.89 -0.69 5.81
N LYS A 60 0.26 0.26 5.14
CA LYS A 60 0.55 0.60 3.74
C LYS A 60 1.96 1.19 3.59
N VAL A 61 2.40 2.04 4.51
CA VAL A 61 3.76 2.60 4.52
C VAL A 61 4.79 1.49 4.73
N GLU A 62 4.58 0.63 5.73
CA GLU A 62 5.48 -0.49 6.01
C GLU A 62 5.53 -1.51 4.86
N ALA A 63 4.37 -1.86 4.30
CA ALA A 63 4.28 -2.74 3.14
C ALA A 63 4.98 -2.14 1.91
N SER A 64 4.83 -0.83 1.67
CA SER A 64 5.51 -0.15 0.57
C SER A 64 7.03 -0.15 0.76
N LYS A 65 7.50 0.03 1.99
CA LYS A 65 8.93 -0.07 2.33
C LYS A 65 9.46 -1.48 2.09
N LEU A 66 8.77 -2.51 2.60
CA LEU A 66 9.14 -3.91 2.39
C LEU A 66 9.17 -4.25 0.90
N PHE A 67 8.18 -3.79 0.13
CA PHE A 67 8.11 -4.02 -1.30
C PHE A 67 9.29 -3.36 -2.04
N ASN A 68 9.62 -2.10 -1.70
CA ASN A 68 10.78 -1.42 -2.25
C ASN A 68 12.10 -2.11 -1.89
N GLU A 69 12.26 -2.58 -0.65
CA GLU A 69 13.44 -3.35 -0.23
C GLU A 69 13.57 -4.67 -1.01
N MET A 70 12.45 -5.36 -1.27
CA MET A 70 12.42 -6.57 -2.09
C MET A 70 12.81 -6.30 -3.54
N LEU A 71 12.31 -5.22 -4.14
CA LEU A 71 12.71 -4.80 -5.50
C LEU A 71 14.21 -4.50 -5.58
N HIS A 72 14.76 -3.80 -4.58
CA HIS A 72 16.19 -3.54 -4.48
C HIS A 72 17.01 -4.84 -4.38
N ARG A 73 16.58 -5.79 -3.53
CA ARG A 73 17.26 -7.10 -3.41
C ARG A 73 17.19 -7.92 -4.70
N ALA A 74 16.14 -7.75 -5.49
CA ALA A 74 15.97 -8.41 -6.78
C ALA A 74 16.72 -7.70 -7.93
N ASN A 75 17.48 -6.63 -7.65
CA ASN A 75 18.11 -5.75 -8.65
C ASN A 75 17.12 -5.17 -9.67
N VAL A 76 15.86 -4.97 -9.26
CA VAL A 76 14.84 -4.33 -10.08
C VAL A 76 14.87 -2.84 -9.83
N VAL A 77 15.22 -2.07 -10.86
CA VAL A 77 15.27 -0.61 -10.81
C VAL A 77 13.85 -0.05 -10.76
N THR A 78 13.59 0.90 -9.85
CA THR A 78 12.32 1.64 -9.87
C THR A 78 12.32 2.69 -10.98
N GLN A 79 11.14 3.11 -11.42
CA GLN A 79 11.01 4.14 -12.46
C GLN A 79 11.66 5.47 -12.03
N ASP A 80 11.47 5.86 -10.76
CA ASP A 80 12.10 7.07 -10.20
C ASP A 80 13.63 7.02 -10.28
N GLN A 81 14.24 5.86 -10.00
CA GLN A 81 15.68 5.67 -10.10
C GLN A 81 16.19 5.76 -11.53
N LEU A 82 15.40 5.25 -12.49
CA LEU A 82 15.71 5.37 -13.92
C LEU A 82 15.65 6.83 -14.37
N ASP A 83 14.61 7.57 -13.98
CA ASP A 83 14.45 8.98 -14.35
C ASP A 83 15.57 9.85 -13.75
N MET A 84 15.97 9.59 -12.49
CA MET A 84 17.13 10.23 -11.88
C MET A 84 18.43 9.95 -12.63
N LEU A 85 18.62 8.71 -13.12
CA LEU A 85 19.79 8.35 -13.90
C LEU A 85 19.79 9.05 -15.26
N ILE A 86 18.64 9.08 -15.95
CA ILE A 86 18.48 9.78 -17.23
C ILE A 86 18.82 11.26 -17.05
N ALA A 87 18.24 11.94 -16.05
CA ALA A 87 18.51 13.35 -15.79
C ALA A 87 20.00 13.62 -15.56
N ARG A 88 20.68 12.76 -14.79
CA ARG A 88 22.12 12.88 -14.53
C ARG A 88 22.96 12.62 -15.77
N VAL A 89 22.57 11.67 -16.62
CA VAL A 89 23.23 11.40 -17.90
C VAL A 89 23.07 12.61 -18.83
N THR A 90 21.86 13.15 -18.98
CA THR A 90 21.61 14.34 -19.80
C THR A 90 22.40 15.56 -19.32
N GLU A 91 22.53 15.77 -17.99
CA GLU A 91 23.35 16.84 -17.45
C GLU A 91 24.84 16.66 -17.80
N LEU A 92 25.36 15.43 -17.67
CA LEU A 92 26.74 15.10 -18.02
C LEU A 92 27.01 15.24 -19.51
N GLU A 93 26.09 14.79 -20.36
CA GLU A 93 26.15 14.96 -21.82
C GLU A 93 26.15 16.45 -22.19
N GLY A 94 25.31 17.27 -21.55
CA GLY A 94 25.29 18.71 -21.77
C GLY A 94 26.59 19.42 -21.35
N LYS A 95 27.20 19.01 -20.22
CA LYS A 95 28.51 19.52 -19.79
C LYS A 95 29.61 19.10 -20.75
N LEU A 96 29.62 17.84 -21.17
CA LEU A 96 30.60 17.32 -22.11
C LEU A 96 30.52 18.03 -23.45
N HIS A 97 29.30 18.27 -23.96
CA HIS A 97 29.09 19.01 -25.21
C HIS A 97 29.53 20.48 -25.12
N LYS A 98 29.54 21.06 -23.92
CA LYS A 98 30.03 22.41 -23.66
C LYS A 98 31.56 22.49 -23.56
N GLU A 99 32.21 21.47 -23.00
CA GLU A 99 33.67 21.39 -22.89
C GLU A 99 34.34 20.90 -24.18
N PHE A 100 33.67 20.00 -24.91
CA PHE A 100 34.10 19.47 -26.21
C PHE A 100 32.94 19.62 -27.18
N PRO A 101 32.74 20.80 -27.79
CA PRO A 101 31.77 20.93 -28.86
C PRO A 101 32.22 20.00 -29.98
N ASN A 102 31.44 18.95 -30.22
CA ASN A 102 31.59 18.15 -31.42
C ASN A 102 31.25 19.08 -32.59
N ASN A 103 32.28 19.62 -33.24
CA ASN A 103 32.15 20.18 -34.57
C ASN A 103 31.87 19.01 -35.51
N ASP A 104 30.59 18.79 -35.82
CA ASP A 104 30.21 18.35 -37.16
C ASP A 104 30.23 19.55 -38.10
#